data_AF-A0A963WG20-F1
#
_entry.id   AF-A0A963WG20-F1
#
_cell.length_a   1.000
_cell.length_b   1.000
_cell.length_c   1.000
_cell.angle_alpha   90.00
_cell.angle_beta   90.00
_cell.angle_gamma   90.00
#
_symmetry.space_group_name_H-M   'P 1'
#
loop_
_entity.id
_entity.type
_entity.pdbx_description
1 polymer ?
#
loop_
_entity_poly.entity_id
_entity_poly.type
_entity_poly.pdbx_seq_one_letter_code
_entity_poly.pdbx_strand_id
1 'polypeptide(L)'
;CPMFATEPIYDTLYCARGQTERLIKRHKAQLASDRTSCRSANANQMRLILHTAVYWLMWRIQQEIPKTAALATAEFATLRLRLLKVAARVIETSSRIHLAFASACPDAGVFKAIATILRPAPT
;
A
#
# COMPACT_ATOMS: atom_id res chain seq x y z
N CYS A 1 -9.35 39.93 -25.32
CA CYS A 1 -9.68 38.50 -25.15
C CYS A 1 -8.44 37.75 -24.68
N PRO A 2 -8.33 37.33 -23.41
CA PRO A 2 -7.21 36.49 -23.03
C PRO A 2 -7.41 35.10 -23.64
N MET A 3 -6.41 34.66 -24.37
CA MET A 3 -6.27 33.34 -24.96
C MET A 3 -6.12 32.33 -23.82
N PHE A 4 -7.16 31.55 -23.52
CA PHE A 4 -7.06 30.45 -22.55
C PHE A 4 -5.97 29.50 -23.03
N ALA A 5 -4.83 29.47 -22.34
CA ALA A 5 -3.80 28.47 -22.56
C ALA A 5 -4.45 27.10 -22.33
N THR A 6 -4.46 26.25 -23.35
CA THR A 6 -5.06 24.90 -23.32
C THR A 6 -4.23 23.90 -22.53
N GLU A 7 -2.91 24.10 -22.46
CA GLU A 7 -1.94 23.29 -21.72
C GLU A 7 -2.31 23.07 -20.23
N PRO A 8 -2.60 24.11 -19.42
CA PRO A 8 -2.95 23.92 -18.01
C PRO A 8 -4.26 23.16 -17.81
N ILE A 9 -5.24 23.32 -18.70
CA ILE A 9 -6.52 22.60 -18.63
C ILE A 9 -6.29 21.11 -18.93
N TYR A 10 -5.47 20.81 -19.93
CA TYR A 10 -5.12 19.44 -20.29
C TYR A 10 -4.39 18.74 -19.13
N ASP A 11 -3.36 19.37 -18.57
CA ASP A 11 -2.55 18.72 -17.53
C ASP A 11 -3.31 18.58 -16.19
N THR A 12 -4.12 19.58 -15.82
CA THR A 12 -4.84 19.54 -14.54
C THR A 12 -6.09 18.67 -14.54
N LEU A 13 -6.86 18.63 -15.63
CA LEU A 13 -8.11 17.85 -15.69
C LEU A 13 -7.92 16.50 -16.38
N TYR A 14 -7.21 16.45 -17.50
CA TYR A 14 -7.11 15.23 -18.30
C TYR A 14 -6.09 14.24 -17.71
N CYS A 15 -4.88 14.69 -17.37
CA CYS A 15 -3.87 13.82 -16.75
C CYS A 15 -4.31 13.34 -15.35
N ALA A 16 -4.94 14.21 -14.54
CA ALA A 16 -5.46 13.84 -13.23
C ALA A 16 -6.55 12.75 -13.29
N ARG A 17 -7.42 12.80 -14.31
CA ARG A 17 -8.39 11.72 -14.56
C ARG A 17 -7.69 10.41 -14.88
N GLY A 18 -6.70 10.45 -15.78
CA GLY A 18 -5.91 9.27 -16.14
C GLY A 18 -5.17 8.67 -14.94
N GLN A 19 -4.65 9.52 -14.04
CA GLN A 19 -4.03 9.09 -12.79
C GLN A 19 -5.04 8.39 -11.88
N THR A 20 -6.23 8.98 -11.70
CA THR A 20 -7.33 8.39 -10.91
C THR A 20 -7.74 7.01 -11.45
N GLU A 21 -7.90 6.87 -12.77
CA GLU A 21 -8.23 5.59 -13.40
C GLU A 21 -7.14 4.53 -13.19
N ARG A 22 -5.86 4.93 -13.21
CA ARG A 22 -4.73 4.04 -12.87
C ARG A 22 -4.79 3.57 -11.41
N LEU A 23 -5.16 4.44 -10.47
CA LEU A 23 -5.33 4.08 -9.06
C LEU A 23 -6.48 3.08 -8.87
N ILE A 24 -7.63 3.33 -9.52
CA ILE A 24 -8.78 2.41 -9.49
C ILE A 24 -8.41 1.05 -10.09
N LYS A 25 -7.68 1.04 -11.22
CA LYS A 25 -7.18 -0.21 -11.84
C LYS A 25 -6.25 -0.97 -10.90
N ARG A 26 -5.33 -0.28 -10.21
CA ARG A 26 -4.43 -0.91 -9.21
C ARG A 26 -5.22 -1.50 -8.04
N HIS A 27 -6.18 -0.77 -7.50
CA HIS A 27 -7.05 -1.25 -6.42
C HIS A 27 -7.81 -2.52 -6.83
N LYS A 28 -8.44 -2.53 -8.00
CA LYS A 28 -9.19 -3.69 -8.50
C LYS A 28 -8.27 -4.89 -8.80
N ALA A 29 -7.23 -4.69 -9.61
CA ALA A 29 -6.42 -5.78 -10.14
C ALA A 29 -5.45 -6.37 -9.10
N GLN A 30 -4.80 -5.54 -8.28
CA GLN A 30 -3.74 -6.02 -7.38
C GLN A 30 -4.28 -6.46 -6.01
N LEU A 31 -5.47 -5.98 -5.60
CA LEU A 31 -6.13 -6.42 -4.36
C LEU A 31 -7.34 -7.34 -4.58
N ALA A 32 -7.69 -7.66 -5.83
CA ALA A 32 -8.82 -8.53 -6.20
C ALA A 32 -10.17 -8.07 -5.63
N SER A 33 -10.36 -6.75 -5.53
CA SER A 33 -11.56 -6.14 -4.93
C SER A 33 -12.82 -6.28 -5.80
N ASP A 34 -12.68 -6.74 -7.03
CA ASP A 34 -13.75 -6.99 -8.01
C ASP A 34 -14.50 -8.32 -7.76
N ARG A 35 -13.94 -9.22 -6.94
CA ARG A 35 -14.61 -10.49 -6.59
C ARG A 35 -15.71 -10.30 -5.55
N THR A 36 -16.92 -10.05 -6.01
CA THR A 36 -18.15 -10.05 -5.20
C THR A 36 -18.90 -11.38 -5.36
N SER A 37 -18.48 -12.41 -4.63
CA SER A 37 -19.05 -13.77 -4.75
C SER A 37 -20.13 -14.08 -3.71
N CYS A 38 -20.38 -13.19 -2.74
CA CYS A 38 -21.38 -13.43 -1.71
C CYS A 38 -22.79 -13.12 -2.23
N ARG A 39 -23.80 -13.89 -1.78
CA ARG A 39 -25.21 -13.64 -2.10
C ARG A 39 -25.76 -12.36 -1.44
N SER A 40 -25.17 -11.93 -0.32
CA SER A 40 -25.57 -10.73 0.41
C SER A 40 -24.82 -9.49 -0.10
N ALA A 41 -25.57 -8.44 -0.43
CA ALA A 41 -25.02 -7.14 -0.81
C ALA A 41 -24.17 -6.52 0.32
N ASN A 42 -24.62 -6.62 1.58
CA ASN A 42 -23.90 -6.08 2.74
C ASN A 42 -22.54 -6.76 2.94
N ALA A 43 -22.45 -8.08 2.69
CA ALA A 43 -21.19 -8.81 2.77
C ALA A 43 -20.19 -8.35 1.70
N ASN A 44 -20.68 -8.09 0.47
CA ASN A 44 -19.85 -7.56 -0.61
C ASN A 44 -19.43 -6.11 -0.35
N GLN A 45 -20.29 -5.29 0.27
CA GLN A 45 -19.95 -3.92 0.68
C GLN A 45 -18.84 -3.92 1.73
N MET A 46 -18.96 -4.72 2.79
CA MET A 46 -17.91 -4.83 3.81
C MET A 46 -16.58 -5.30 3.21
N ARG A 47 -16.62 -6.28 2.29
CA ARG A 47 -15.45 -6.74 1.54
C ARG A 47 -14.79 -5.57 0.78
N LEU A 48 -15.56 -4.76 0.06
CA LEU A 48 -15.05 -3.60 -0.67
C LEU A 48 -14.42 -2.56 0.26
N ILE A 49 -15.01 -2.30 1.42
CA ILE A 49 -14.47 -1.39 2.44
C ILE A 49 -13.11 -1.89 2.93
N LEU A 50 -13.00 -3.19 3.26
CA LEU A 50 -11.74 -3.79 3.69
C LEU A 50 -10.65 -3.71 2.61
N HIS A 51 -10.96 -4.02 1.35
CA HIS A 51 -10.00 -3.87 0.26
C HIS A 51 -9.54 -2.42 0.09
N THR A 52 -10.45 -1.46 0.30
CA THR A 52 -10.12 -0.03 0.26
C THR A 52 -9.18 0.37 1.40
N ALA A 53 -9.43 -0.11 2.63
CA ALA A 53 -8.53 0.12 3.76
C ALA A 53 -7.13 -0.48 3.52
N VAL A 54 -7.06 -1.71 2.99
CA VAL A 54 -5.79 -2.37 2.65
C VAL A 54 -5.06 -1.60 1.55
N TYR A 55 -5.76 -1.09 0.55
CA TYR A 55 -5.15 -0.26 -0.50
C TYR A 55 -4.47 0.97 0.09
N TRP A 56 -5.15 1.71 0.97
CA TRP A 56 -4.59 2.88 1.64
C TRP A 56 -3.39 2.54 2.51
N LEU A 57 -3.46 1.43 3.25
CA LEU A 57 -2.33 0.93 4.04
C LEU A 57 -1.12 0.62 3.16
N MET A 58 -1.31 -0.14 2.08
CA MET A 58 -0.23 -0.52 1.16
C MET A 58 0.36 0.68 0.42
N TRP A 59 -0.49 1.62 0.01
CA TRP A 59 -0.06 2.88 -0.58
C TRP A 59 0.78 3.71 0.40
N ARG A 60 0.34 3.81 1.67
CA ARG A 60 1.09 4.50 2.71
C ARG A 60 2.43 3.83 2.96
N ILE A 61 2.47 2.50 3.09
CA ILE A 61 3.72 1.75 3.25
C ILE A 61 4.65 2.05 2.08
N GLN A 62 4.16 1.98 0.83
CA GLN A 62 4.98 2.23 -0.36
C GLN A 62 5.59 3.64 -0.39
N GLN A 63 4.88 4.65 0.12
CA GLN A 63 5.38 6.03 0.22
C GLN A 63 6.53 6.17 1.23
N GLU A 64 6.53 5.35 2.30
CA GLU A 64 7.57 5.37 3.34
C GLU A 64 8.76 4.45 3.01
N ILE A 65 8.68 3.66 1.92
CA ILE A 65 9.82 2.84 1.47
C ILE A 65 10.92 3.79 0.95
N PRO A 66 12.17 3.64 1.42
CA PRO A 66 13.29 4.40 0.88
C PRO A 66 13.38 4.23 -0.63
N LYS A 67 13.50 5.33 -1.39
CA LYS A 67 13.57 5.31 -2.86
C LYS A 67 14.73 4.48 -3.41
N THR A 68 15.76 4.26 -2.60
CA THR A 68 16.92 3.42 -2.93
C THR A 68 16.63 1.92 -2.88
N ALA A 69 15.55 1.50 -2.20
CA ALA A 69 15.16 0.11 -2.13
C ALA A 69 14.39 -0.31 -3.39
N ALA A 70 14.72 -1.47 -3.95
CA ALA A 70 14.02 -2.05 -5.11
C ALA A 70 12.51 -2.25 -4.89
N LEU A 71 12.07 -2.26 -3.62
CA LEU A 71 10.67 -2.38 -3.24
C LEU A 71 9.86 -1.09 -3.44
N ALA A 72 10.49 0.09 -3.60
CA ALA A 72 9.79 1.35 -3.75
C ALA A 72 8.91 1.40 -5.01
N THR A 73 9.37 0.80 -6.10
CA THR A 73 8.65 0.71 -7.39
C THR A 73 7.93 -0.62 -7.60
N ALA A 74 7.96 -1.52 -6.62
CA ALA A 74 7.36 -2.84 -6.74
C ALA A 74 5.83 -2.79 -6.76
N GLU A 75 5.23 -3.82 -7.37
CA GLU A 75 3.78 -4.02 -7.34
C GLU A 75 3.28 -4.36 -5.93
N PHE A 76 2.02 -4.05 -5.65
CA PHE A 76 1.38 -4.39 -4.39
C PHE A 76 1.39 -5.90 -4.09
N ALA A 77 1.24 -6.76 -5.10
CA ALA A 77 1.36 -8.20 -4.90
C ALA A 77 2.72 -8.59 -4.30
N THR A 78 3.80 -8.02 -4.85
CA THR A 78 5.18 -8.22 -4.37
C THR A 78 5.39 -7.63 -2.99
N LEU A 79 4.90 -6.41 -2.74
CA LEU A 79 4.96 -5.78 -1.41
C LEU A 79 4.24 -6.61 -0.36
N ARG A 80 3.05 -7.13 -0.67
CA ARG A 80 2.30 -8.03 0.21
C ARG A 80 3.11 -9.28 0.54
N LEU A 81 3.73 -9.92 -0.46
CA LEU A 81 4.50 -11.14 -0.22
C LEU A 81 5.78 -10.87 0.58
N ARG A 82 6.50 -9.79 0.28
CA ARG A 82 7.83 -9.51 0.83
C ARG A 82 7.83 -8.71 2.13
N LEU A 83 6.73 -8.05 2.48
CA LEU A 83 6.62 -7.28 3.74
C LEU A 83 5.52 -7.79 4.66
N LEU A 84 4.35 -8.17 4.13
CA LEU A 84 3.20 -8.55 4.95
C LEU A 84 3.07 -10.06 5.16
N LYS A 85 3.50 -10.88 4.19
CA LYS A 85 3.44 -12.35 4.24
C LYS A 85 4.82 -12.96 4.54
N VAL A 86 5.58 -12.31 5.41
CA VAL A 86 6.90 -12.78 5.85
C VAL A 86 6.74 -13.58 7.14
N ALA A 87 7.42 -14.72 7.22
CA ALA A 87 7.54 -15.47 8.46
C ALA A 87 8.59 -14.81 9.37
N ALA A 88 8.19 -14.49 10.60
CA ALA A 88 9.09 -13.99 11.64
C ALA A 88 8.66 -14.60 12.98
N ARG A 89 9.64 -14.81 13.87
CA ARG A 89 9.36 -15.18 15.26
C ARG A 89 8.99 -13.91 16.02
N VAL A 90 7.76 -13.87 16.53
CA VAL A 90 7.26 -12.79 17.37
C VAL A 90 7.57 -13.13 18.83
N ILE A 91 8.24 -12.22 19.53
CA ILE A 91 8.50 -12.32 20.96
C ILE A 91 7.85 -11.10 21.61
N GLU A 92 6.80 -11.35 22.38
CA GLU A 92 6.04 -10.30 23.06
C GLU A 92 6.53 -10.14 24.50
N THR A 93 6.86 -8.90 24.85
CA THR A 93 7.23 -8.47 26.20
C THR A 93 6.16 -7.49 26.69
N SER A 94 6.08 -7.26 28.01
CA SER A 94 5.13 -6.32 28.64
C SER A 94 5.08 -4.91 28.03
N SER A 95 6.15 -4.46 27.36
CA SER A 95 6.24 -3.12 26.76
C SER A 95 6.62 -3.10 25.28
N ARG A 96 6.99 -4.24 24.68
CA ARG A 96 7.61 -4.27 23.34
C ARG A 96 7.29 -5.57 22.61
N ILE A 97 7.14 -5.46 21.30
CA ILE A 97 7.06 -6.60 20.38
C ILE A 97 8.39 -6.68 19.62
N HIS A 98 9.08 -7.80 19.77
CA HIS A 98 10.31 -8.10 19.06
C HIS A 98 10.00 -9.04 17.90
N LEU A 99 10.41 -8.63 16.68
CA LEU A 99 10.26 -9.43 15.47
C LEU A 99 11.64 -9.95 15.06
N ALA A 100 11.85 -11.26 15.18
CA ALA A 100 13.07 -11.92 14.74
C ALA A 100 12.84 -12.60 13.37
N PHE A 101 13.51 -12.08 12.35
CA PHE A 101 13.46 -12.62 10.99
C PHE A 101 14.50 -13.75 10.80
N ALA A 102 14.28 -14.60 9.80
CA ALA A 102 15.30 -15.55 9.36
C ALA A 102 16.58 -14.81 8.90
N SER A 103 17.75 -15.38 9.16
CA SER A 103 19.05 -14.79 8.80
C SER A 103 19.20 -14.54 7.30
N ALA A 104 18.53 -15.35 6.47
CA ALA A 104 18.52 -15.23 5.02
C ALA A 104 17.44 -14.29 4.46
N CYS A 105 16.70 -13.55 5.30
CA CYS A 105 15.64 -12.65 4.82
C CYS A 105 16.26 -11.40 4.17
N PRO A 106 16.11 -11.19 2.84
CA PRO A 106 16.76 -10.09 2.14
C PRO A 106 16.18 -8.72 2.53
N ASP A 107 14.92 -8.66 2.96
CA ASP A 107 14.17 -7.42 3.17
C ASP A 107 14.10 -6.98 4.63
N ALA A 108 14.76 -7.68 5.55
CA ALA A 108 14.70 -7.37 6.98
C ALA A 108 15.16 -5.93 7.30
N GLY A 109 16.17 -5.43 6.56
CA GLY A 109 16.64 -4.04 6.69
C GLY A 109 15.60 -3.01 6.27
N VAL A 110 14.91 -3.26 5.15
CA VAL A 110 13.83 -2.40 4.64
C VAL A 110 12.65 -2.40 5.60
N PHE A 111 12.26 -3.58 6.10
CA PHE A 111 11.19 -3.69 7.09
C PHE A 111 11.50 -2.88 8.35
N LYS A 112 12.73 -2.99 8.87
CA LYS A 112 13.17 -2.23 10.05
C LYS A 112 13.12 -0.72 9.81
N ALA A 113 13.53 -0.25 8.64
CA ALA A 113 13.46 1.17 8.28
C ALA A 113 12.01 1.68 8.29
N ILE A 114 11.10 0.96 7.62
CA ILE A 114 9.67 1.30 7.58
C ILE A 114 9.06 1.29 8.99
N ALA A 115 9.33 0.26 9.79
CA ALA A 115 8.81 0.14 11.15
C ALA A 115 9.31 1.27 12.07
N THR A 116 10.52 1.78 11.82
CA THR A 116 11.07 2.92 12.57
C THR A 116 10.38 4.22 12.18
N ILE A 117 10.11 4.43 10.89
CA ILE A 117 9.41 5.62 10.37
C ILE A 117 7.95 5.65 10.84
N LEU A 118 7.28 4.49 10.82
CA LEU A 118 5.88 4.35 11.20
C LEU A 118 5.67 4.25 12.73
N ARG A 119 6.75 4.30 13.53
CA ARG A 119 6.62 4.20 14.98
C ARG A 119 5.87 5.43 15.50
N PRO A 120 4.75 5.27 16.22
CA PRO A 120 4.05 6.41 16.81
C PRO A 120 4.99 7.15 17.76
N ALA A 121 4.85 8.47 17.81
CA ALA A 121 5.57 9.28 18.79
C ALA A 121 5.25 8.74 20.20
N PRO A 122 6.24 8.64 21.10
CA PRO A 122 5.96 8.21 22.47
C PRO A 122 4.97 9.20 23.09
N THR A 123 3.80 8.70 23.47
CA THR A 123 2.77 9.40 24.25
C THR A 123 3.19 9.52 25.71
#